data_AF-A0A177MM77-F1
#
_entry.id   AF-A0A177MM77-F1
#
_cell.length_a   1.000
_cell.length_b   1.000
_cell.length_c   1.000
_cell.angle_alpha   90.00
_cell.angle_beta   90.00
_cell.angle_gamma   90.00
#
_symmetry.space_group_name_H-M   'P 1'
#
loop_
_entity.id
_entity.type
_entity.pdbx_description
1 polymer ?
#
loop_
_entity_poly.entity_id
_entity_poly.type
_entity_poly.pdbx_seq_one_letter_code
_entity_poly.pdbx_strand_id
1 'polypeptide(L)'
;MNLISAVSARGDFRFMVQEGNVTAEVFIEFLKRLLRGAEQSIMLVVDGHPIHKAKSVKTFVEQQQGRLQLVFLPPYAPQLNLDEQVWGYIKPRVAKQMPENKIELKKLVQSAMHRLQKLPDVVKSFFRHPECQYAGE
;
A
#
# COMPACT_ATOMS: atom_id res chain seq x y z
N MET A 1 6.88 -14.12 -1.52
CA MET A 1 6.87 -12.79 -2.15
C MET A 1 5.95 -11.98 -1.29
N ASN A 2 6.46 -10.90 -0.72
CA ASN A 2 5.65 -9.96 0.02
C ASN A 2 5.47 -8.70 -0.82
N LEU A 3 4.35 -8.03 -0.63
CA LEU A 3 3.99 -6.82 -1.34
C LEU A 3 3.62 -5.76 -0.32
N ILE A 4 4.09 -4.54 -0.57
CA ILE A 4 3.70 -3.35 0.17
C ILE A 4 3.08 -2.42 -0.85
N SER A 5 1.92 -1.88 -0.53
CA SER A 5 1.22 -0.94 -1.39
C SER A 5 0.72 0.27 -0.62
N ALA A 6 0.42 1.32 -1.36
CA ALA A 6 -0.26 2.51 -0.88
C ALA A 6 -1.12 3.06 -2.02
N VAL A 7 -2.33 3.47 -1.68
CA VAL A 7 -3.28 4.16 -2.56
C VAL A 7 -3.55 5.57 -2.05
N SER A 8 -3.87 6.49 -2.94
CA SER A 8 -4.30 7.85 -2.58
C SER A 8 -5.71 8.14 -3.07
N ALA A 9 -6.44 9.02 -2.37
CA ALA A 9 -7.75 9.51 -2.79
C ALA A 9 -7.70 10.26 -4.14
N ARG A 10 -6.50 10.68 -4.58
CA ARG A 10 -6.26 11.28 -5.91
C ARG A 10 -6.17 10.25 -7.03
N GLY A 11 -6.14 8.96 -6.70
CA GLY A 11 -6.03 7.86 -7.66
C GLY A 11 -4.60 7.36 -7.87
N ASP A 12 -3.64 7.79 -7.04
CA ASP A 12 -2.27 7.29 -7.12
C ASP A 12 -2.19 5.88 -6.53
N PHE A 13 -1.45 5.00 -7.18
CA PHE A 13 -1.14 3.68 -6.65
C PHE A 13 0.36 3.41 -6.73
N ARG A 14 0.99 3.19 -5.58
CA ARG A 14 2.41 2.82 -5.47
C ARG A 14 2.51 1.48 -4.78
N PHE A 15 3.38 0.61 -5.31
CA PHE A 15 3.66 -0.67 -4.70
C PHE A 15 5.12 -1.04 -4.84
N MET A 16 5.57 -1.94 -3.99
CA MET A 16 6.89 -2.54 -4.03
C MET A 16 6.78 -4.03 -3.76
N VAL A 17 7.56 -4.81 -4.50
CA VAL A 17 7.66 -6.25 -4.32
C VAL A 17 8.97 -6.56 -3.61
N GLN A 18 8.89 -7.38 -2.57
CA GLN A 18 10.04 -7.85 -1.82
C GLN A 18 10.13 -9.39 -1.86
N GLU A 19 11.33 -9.89 -2.12
CA GLU A 19 11.67 -11.29 -1.87
C GLU A 19 12.07 -11.48 -0.40
N GLY A 20 11.54 -12.51 0.25
CA GLY A 20 11.66 -12.67 1.69
C GLY A 20 10.77 -11.72 2.48
N ASN A 21 11.08 -11.51 3.76
CA ASN A 21 10.26 -10.78 4.72
C ASN A 21 10.28 -9.26 4.49
N VAL A 22 9.16 -8.60 4.78
CA VAL A 22 9.13 -7.13 4.88
C VAL A 22 9.74 -6.73 6.22
N THR A 23 10.91 -6.11 6.18
CA THR A 23 11.59 -5.56 7.36
C THR A 23 11.30 -4.07 7.50
N ALA A 24 11.69 -3.49 8.64
CA ALA A 24 11.63 -2.04 8.84
C ALA A 24 12.44 -1.28 7.78
N GLU A 25 13.58 -1.82 7.35
CA GLU A 25 14.42 -1.22 6.30
C GLU A 25 13.72 -1.21 4.94
N VAL A 26 13.09 -2.33 4.57
CA VAL A 26 12.28 -2.44 3.35
C VAL A 26 11.13 -1.44 3.39
N PHE A 27 10.47 -1.29 4.55
CA PHE A 27 9.41 -0.30 4.72
C PHE A 27 9.94 1.14 4.59
N ILE A 28 11.09 1.48 5.19
CA ILE A 28 11.71 2.81 5.02
C ILE A 28 12.04 3.09 3.56
N GLU A 29 12.55 2.10 2.81
CA GLU A 29 12.80 2.24 1.38
C GLU A 29 11.51 2.53 0.61
N PHE A 30 10.41 1.87 0.97
CA PHE A 30 9.09 2.19 0.41
C PHE A 30 8.68 3.63 0.72
N LEU A 31 8.84 4.11 1.96
CA LEU A 31 8.52 5.49 2.34
C LEU A 31 9.37 6.52 1.56
N LYS A 32 10.67 6.26 1.37
CA LYS A 32 11.54 7.10 0.53
C LYS A 32 11.02 7.20 -0.90
N ARG A 33 10.52 6.09 -1.45
CA ARG A 33 9.91 6.07 -2.79
C ARG A 33 8.59 6.81 -2.83
N LEU A 34 7.77 6.78 -1.78
CA LEU A 34 6.54 7.59 -1.71
C LEU A 34 6.87 9.09 -1.74
N LEU A 35 7.87 9.52 -0.98
CA LEU A 35 8.32 10.91 -0.92
C LEU A 35 8.95 11.39 -2.24
N ARG A 36 9.49 10.48 -3.05
CA ARG A 36 10.06 10.81 -4.36
C ARG A 36 8.95 11.26 -5.31
N GLY A 37 8.97 12.55 -5.63
CA GLY A 37 7.98 13.21 -6.48
C GLY A 37 6.73 13.69 -5.73
N ALA A 38 6.73 13.64 -4.39
CA ALA A 38 5.66 14.23 -3.59
C ALA A 38 5.93 15.72 -3.39
N GLU A 39 5.11 16.56 -4.01
CA GLU A 39 5.14 18.01 -3.85
C GLU A 39 4.53 18.46 -2.53
N GLN A 40 3.54 17.70 -2.03
CA GLN A 40 2.85 17.94 -0.77
C GLN A 40 3.29 16.96 0.31
N SER A 41 3.02 17.30 1.57
CA SER A 41 3.18 16.36 2.68
C SER A 41 2.30 15.12 2.47
N ILE A 42 2.81 13.96 2.88
CA ILE A 42 2.11 12.69 2.81
C ILE A 42 1.67 12.31 4.22
N MET A 43 0.36 12.17 4.40
CA MET A 43 -0.22 11.44 5.52
C MET A 43 -0.47 10.00 5.07
N LEU A 44 0.31 9.06 5.58
CA LEU A 44 0.18 7.64 5.25
C LEU A 44 -0.56 6.92 6.38
N VAL A 45 -1.75 6.42 6.07
CA VAL A 45 -2.49 5.55 6.97
C VAL A 45 -1.91 4.13 6.88
N VAL A 46 -1.54 3.55 8.01
CA VAL A 46 -0.94 2.21 8.12
C VAL A 46 -1.70 1.37 9.14
N ASP A 47 -1.66 0.05 8.98
CA ASP A 47 -2.24 -0.89 9.93
C ASP A 47 -1.37 -1.03 11.21
N GLY A 48 -1.77 -1.95 12.08
CA GLY A 48 -1.10 -2.21 13.35
C GLY A 48 0.23 -2.98 13.25
N HIS A 49 0.74 -3.31 12.06
CA HIS A 49 1.88 -4.21 11.92
C HIS A 49 3.13 -3.68 12.66
N PRO A 50 3.80 -4.51 13.49
CA PRO A 50 4.93 -4.06 14.32
C PRO A 50 6.09 -3.35 13.59
N ILE A 51 6.34 -3.67 12.32
CA ILE A 51 7.36 -3.00 11.50
C ILE A 51 7.10 -1.50 11.37
N HIS A 52 5.84 -1.08 11.25
CA HIS A 52 5.49 0.35 11.16
C HIS A 52 5.81 1.11 12.45
N LYS A 53 5.91 0.41 13.59
CA LYS A 53 6.22 0.96 14.91
C LYS A 53 7.70 0.82 15.30
N ALA A 54 8.53 0.28 14.41
CA ALA A 54 9.96 0.10 14.68
C ALA A 54 10.64 1.46 14.94
N LYS A 55 11.61 1.48 15.87
CA LYS A 55 12.34 2.71 16.25
C LYS A 55 12.98 3.40 15.04
N SER A 56 13.59 2.63 14.14
CA SER A 56 14.19 3.15 12.90
C SER A 56 13.17 3.83 11.98
N VAL A 57 11.96 3.28 11.87
CA VAL A 57 10.87 3.88 11.08
C VAL A 57 10.43 5.19 11.72
N LYS A 58 10.23 5.21 13.05
CA LYS A 58 9.87 6.43 13.78
C LYS A 58 10.91 7.53 13.58
N THR A 59 12.19 7.22 13.77
CA THR A 59 13.29 8.17 13.56
C THR A 59 13.34 8.68 12.11
N PHE A 60 13.14 7.79 11.12
CA PHE A 60 13.09 8.21 9.72
C PHE A 60 11.95 9.19 9.43
N VAL A 61 10.75 8.93 9.98
CA VAL A 61 9.56 9.79 9.80
C VAL A 61 9.78 11.15 10.47
N GLU A 62 10.34 11.19 11.68
CA GLU A 62 10.68 12.43 12.40
C GLU A 62 11.67 13.30 11.61
N GLN A 63 12.66 12.68 10.93
CA GLN A 63 13.61 13.38 10.07
C GLN A 63 12.97 14.03 8.84
N GLN A 64 11.75 13.66 8.46
CA GLN A 64 11.05 14.28 7.33
C GLN A 64 10.41 15.62 7.69
N GLN A 65 10.50 16.07 8.94
CA GLN A 65 10.07 17.40 9.39
C GLN A 65 8.63 17.74 8.95
N GLY A 66 7.71 16.77 9.09
CA GLY A 66 6.30 16.93 8.72
C GLY A 66 5.95 16.65 7.26
N ARG A 67 6.94 16.42 6.38
CA ARG A 67 6.68 15.97 4.99
C ARG A 67 6.09 14.57 4.90
N LEU A 68 6.31 13.75 5.91
CA LEU A 68 5.73 12.42 6.05
C LEU A 68 5.17 12.28 7.46
N GLN A 69 3.94 11.80 7.57
CA GLN A 69 3.29 11.45 8.84
C GLN A 69 2.66 10.07 8.71
N LEU A 70 2.82 9.24 9.74
CA LEU A 70 2.16 7.94 9.82
C LEU A 70 0.95 8.06 10.74
N VAL A 71 -0.22 7.65 10.24
CA VAL A 71 -1.45 7.53 11.02
C VAL A 71 -1.75 6.05 11.18
N PHE A 72 -1.91 5.59 12.41
CA PHE A 72 -2.15 4.17 12.67
C PHE A 72 -3.64 3.91 12.80
N LEU A 73 -4.11 2.86 12.14
CA LEU A 73 -5.46 2.36 12.32
C LEU A 73 -5.66 1.84 13.76
N PRO A 74 -6.90 1.92 14.28
CA PRO A 74 -7.26 1.27 15.53
C PRO A 74 -6.89 -0.22 15.50
N PRO A 75 -6.44 -0.80 16.63
CA PRO A 75 -6.24 -2.23 16.74
C PRO A 75 -7.51 -2.99 16.34
N TYR A 76 -7.35 -4.13 15.65
CA TYR A 76 -8.46 -5.01 15.21
C TYR A 76 -9.40 -4.44 14.15
N ALA A 77 -9.00 -3.40 13.41
CA ALA A 77 -9.78 -2.86 12.29
C ALA A 77 -9.09 -3.05 10.92
N PRO A 78 -8.67 -4.29 10.54
CA PRO A 78 -8.01 -4.54 9.25
C PRO A 78 -8.89 -4.17 8.05
N GLN A 79 -10.23 -4.25 8.18
CA GLN A 79 -11.19 -3.85 7.15
C GLN A 79 -11.12 -2.37 6.75
N LEU A 80 -10.53 -1.54 7.61
CA LEU A 80 -10.29 -0.12 7.28
C LEU A 80 -9.09 0.03 6.34
N ASN A 81 -8.19 -0.96 6.28
CA ASN A 81 -7.03 -0.90 5.40
C ASN A 81 -7.48 -0.98 3.92
N LEU A 82 -7.28 0.12 3.20
CA LEU A 82 -7.55 0.24 1.77
C LEU A 82 -6.84 -0.80 0.90
N ASP A 83 -5.73 -1.38 1.36
CA ASP A 83 -5.09 -2.49 0.66
C ASP A 83 -6.00 -3.71 0.54
N GLU A 84 -6.98 -3.89 1.43
CA GLU A 84 -8.00 -4.94 1.26
C GLU A 84 -8.82 -4.73 -0.01
N GLN A 85 -9.16 -3.48 -0.35
CA GLN A 85 -9.86 -3.14 -1.60
C GLN A 85 -8.98 -3.41 -2.83
N VAL A 86 -7.68 -3.10 -2.74
CA VAL A 86 -6.70 -3.43 -3.79
C VAL A 86 -6.64 -4.95 -4.01
N TRP A 87 -6.56 -5.74 -2.94
CA TRP A 87 -6.55 -7.19 -3.02
C TRP A 87 -7.88 -7.76 -3.51
N GLY A 88 -9.01 -7.22 -3.09
CA GLY A 88 -10.35 -7.57 -3.58
C GLY A 88 -10.51 -7.33 -5.07
N TYR A 89 -9.86 -6.28 -5.60
CA TYR A 89 -9.81 -6.03 -7.04
C TYR A 89 -8.90 -7.02 -7.79
N ILE A 90 -7.75 -7.38 -7.22
CA ILE A 90 -6.71 -8.14 -7.93
C ILE A 90 -6.94 -9.66 -7.86
N LYS A 91 -7.29 -10.20 -6.70
CA LYS A 91 -7.41 -11.66 -6.47
C LYS A 91 -8.34 -12.34 -7.48
N PRO A 92 -9.56 -11.84 -7.77
CA PRO A 92 -10.45 -12.50 -8.73
C PRO A 92 -9.90 -12.51 -10.16
N ARG A 93 -9.16 -11.46 -10.55
CA ARG A 93 -8.56 -11.35 -11.90
C ARG A 93 -7.41 -12.32 -12.08
N VAL A 94 -6.57 -12.47 -11.06
CA VAL A 94 -5.47 -13.43 -11.06
C VAL A 94 -6.00 -14.87 -11.00
N ALA A 95 -7.00 -15.14 -10.15
CA ALA A 95 -7.59 -16.48 -10.02
C ALA A 95 -8.21 -16.98 -11.33
N LYS A 96 -8.85 -16.10 -12.11
CA LYS A 96 -9.41 -16.44 -13.43
C LYS A 96 -8.39 -16.89 -14.47
N GLN A 97 -7.10 -16.56 -14.27
CA GLN A 97 -6.02 -16.98 -15.17
C GLN A 97 -5.47 -18.36 -14.81
N MET A 98 -5.91 -18.97 -13.71
CA MET A 98 -5.55 -20.32 -13.28
C MET A 98 -4.03 -20.59 -13.28
N PRO A 99 -3.21 -19.80 -12.54
CA PRO A 99 -1.77 -19.99 -12.53
C PRO A 99 -1.39 -21.40 -12.05
N GLU A 100 -0.51 -22.06 -12.81
CA GLU A 100 -0.11 -23.44 -12.57
C GLU A 100 0.93 -23.55 -11.44
N ASN A 101 1.68 -22.47 -11.20
CA ASN A 101 2.76 -22.47 -10.22
C ASN A 101 2.97 -21.10 -9.57
N LYS A 102 3.81 -21.08 -8.52
CA LYS A 102 4.12 -19.87 -7.76
C LYS A 102 4.80 -18.79 -8.60
N ILE A 103 5.59 -19.15 -9.62
CA ILE A 103 6.29 -18.18 -10.47
C ILE A 103 5.27 -17.43 -11.33
N GLU A 104 4.36 -18.16 -11.95
CA GLU A 104 3.28 -17.60 -12.75
C GLU A 104 2.34 -16.73 -11.91
N LEU A 105 1.93 -17.23 -10.72
CA LEU A 105 1.12 -16.45 -9.79
C LEU A 105 1.77 -15.10 -9.45
N LYS A 106 3.08 -15.08 -9.16
CA LYS A 106 3.81 -13.83 -8.90
C LYS A 106 3.76 -12.88 -10.11
N LYS A 107 4.00 -13.39 -11.32
CA LYS A 107 3.96 -12.59 -12.56
C LYS A 107 2.57 -11.98 -12.81
N LEU A 108 1.52 -12.75 -12.59
CA LEU A 108 0.14 -12.30 -12.76
C LEU A 108 -0.23 -11.22 -11.74
N VAL A 109 0.14 -11.42 -10.47
CA VAL A 109 -0.07 -10.39 -9.42
C VAL A 109 0.66 -9.11 -9.79
N GLN A 110 1.95 -9.17 -10.15
CA GLN A 110 2.73 -8.00 -10.56
C GLN A 110 2.11 -7.28 -11.77
N SER A 111 1.68 -8.05 -12.77
CA SER A 111 1.02 -7.48 -13.96
C SER A 111 -0.30 -6.80 -13.61
N ALA A 112 -1.09 -7.39 -12.72
CA ALA A 112 -2.34 -6.79 -12.24
C ALA A 112 -2.10 -5.50 -11.44
N MET A 113 -1.06 -5.47 -10.59
CA MET A 113 -0.65 -4.29 -9.84
C MET A 113 -0.21 -3.17 -10.79
N HIS A 114 0.66 -3.47 -11.76
CA HIS A 114 1.07 -2.49 -12.79
C HIS A 114 -0.09 -1.99 -13.64
N ARG A 115 -1.09 -2.83 -13.91
CA ARG A 115 -2.31 -2.38 -14.59
C ARG A 115 -3.11 -1.43 -13.70
N LEU A 116 -3.28 -1.74 -12.42
CA LEU A 116 -4.00 -0.88 -11.47
C LEU A 116 -3.35 0.50 -11.33
N GLN A 117 -2.01 0.61 -11.41
CA GLN A 117 -1.30 1.90 -11.43
C GLN A 117 -1.75 2.83 -12.57
N LYS A 118 -2.30 2.28 -13.65
CA LYS A 118 -2.76 3.03 -14.83
C LYS A 118 -4.27 3.29 -14.81
N LEU A 119 -4.96 2.97 -13.71
CA LEU A 119 -6.41 3.07 -13.58
C LEU A 119 -6.80 3.95 -12.38
N PRO A 120 -6.54 5.27 -12.44
CA PRO A 120 -6.75 6.16 -11.31
C PRO A 120 -8.20 6.20 -10.83
N ASP A 121 -9.18 6.07 -11.73
CA ASP A 121 -10.59 6.08 -11.34
C ASP A 121 -11.00 4.83 -10.55
N VAL A 122 -10.37 3.69 -10.83
CA VAL A 122 -10.55 2.48 -10.02
C VAL A 122 -9.95 2.69 -8.65
N VAL A 123 -8.74 3.26 -8.56
CA VAL A 123 -8.10 3.55 -7.27
C VAL A 123 -8.94 4.51 -6.43
N LYS A 124 -9.45 5.60 -7.04
CA LYS A 124 -10.37 6.54 -6.39
C LYS A 124 -11.65 5.85 -5.90
N SER A 125 -12.14 4.85 -6.63
CA SER A 125 -13.36 4.13 -6.23
C SER A 125 -13.21 3.38 -4.91
N PHE A 126 -12.01 3.00 -4.51
CA PHE A 126 -11.76 2.32 -3.23
C PHE A 126 -12.12 3.20 -2.02
N PHE A 127 -11.94 4.52 -2.15
CA PHE A 127 -12.26 5.50 -1.11
C PHE A 127 -13.78 5.77 -1.00
N ARG A 128 -14.57 5.27 -1.95
CA ARG A 128 -16.05 5.33 -1.87
C ARG A 128 -16.64 4.17 -1.10
N HIS A 129 -15.84 3.15 -0.76
CA HIS A 129 -16.29 2.03 0.06
C HIS A 129 -16.67 2.54 1.46
N PRO A 130 -17.82 2.15 2.05
CA PRO A 130 -18.30 2.69 3.32
C PRO A 130 -17.26 2.64 4.45
N GLU A 131 -16.46 1.58 4.50
CA GLU A 131 -15.43 1.38 5.52
C GLU A 131 -14.13 2.18 5.26
N CYS A 132 -13.99 2.81 4.10
CA CYS A 132 -12.76 3.52 3.71
C CYS A 132 -12.95 5.02 3.47
N GLN A 133 -14.15 5.56 3.72
CA GLN A 133 -14.46 6.98 3.50
C GLN A 133 -13.58 7.92 4.34
N TYR A 134 -13.13 7.47 5.52
CA TYR A 134 -12.27 8.24 6.43
C TYR A 134 -10.92 8.68 5.81
N ALA A 135 -10.47 8.00 4.75
CA ALA A 135 -9.19 8.26 4.09
C ALA A 135 -9.34 9.07 2.78
N GLY A 136 -10.57 9.46 2.44
CA GLY A 136 -10.91 10.12 1.17
C GLY A 136 -10.92 11.65 1.20
N GLU A 137 -10.77 12.25 2.39
CA GLU A 137 -10.84 13.71 2.62
C GLU A 137 -9.50 14.43 2.42
#